data_AF-A0A0G0AJB2-F1
#
_entry.id   AF-A0A0G0AJB2-F1
#
_cell.length_a   1.000
_cell.length_b   1.000
_cell.length_c   1.000
_cell.angle_alpha   90.00
_cell.angle_beta   90.00
_cell.angle_gamma   90.00
#
_symmetry.space_group_name_H-M   'P 1'
#
loop_
_entity.id
_entity.type
_entity.pdbx_description
1 polymer ?
#
loop_
_entity_poly.entity_id
_entity_poly.type
_entity_poly.pdbx_seq_one_letter_code
_entity_poly.pdbx_strand_id
1 'polypeptide(L)'
;MLKVKIKRIKDNAVIPSYAHAGDSGVDLYSAEDYLLKPNERILVSTGIKIAVPKGYEAQVRPKSIEKGKKIAQMVFNKVEEAEFEEVDELENTKRGAGGFGSTGH
;
A
#
# COMPACT_ATOMS: atom_id res chain seq x y z
N MET A 1 13.99 -0.99 12.99
CA MET A 1 12.54 -0.71 12.85
C MET A 1 12.37 0.69 12.25
N LEU A 2 11.59 0.82 11.18
CA LEU A 2 11.29 2.12 10.54
C LEU A 2 10.47 2.98 11.50
N LYS A 3 10.85 4.24 11.70
CA LYS A 3 10.07 5.21 12.49
C LYS A 3 9.33 6.16 11.56
N VAL A 4 7.99 6.09 11.57
CA VAL A 4 7.11 6.94 10.75
C VAL A 4 6.38 7.92 11.66
N LYS A 5 6.45 9.22 11.37
CA LYS A 5 5.67 10.22 12.11
C LYS A 5 4.23 10.16 11.62
N ILE A 6 3.28 10.17 12.55
CA ILE A 6 1.84 10.12 12.25
C ILE A 6 1.12 11.22 13.04
N LYS A 7 0.14 11.86 12.41
CA LYS A 7 -0.73 12.87 13.03
C LYS A 7 -2.19 12.50 12.75
N ARG A 8 -3.01 12.46 13.80
CA ARG A 8 -4.48 12.44 13.66
C ARG A 8 -4.94 13.79 13.11
N ILE A 9 -5.84 13.75 12.13
CA ILE A 9 -6.51 14.93 11.56
C ILE A 9 -8.03 14.91 11.78
N LYS A 10 -8.57 13.78 12.23
CA LYS A 10 -9.93 13.65 12.79
C LYS A 10 -9.82 13.04 14.19
N ASP A 11 -10.72 13.40 15.10
CA ASP A 11 -10.67 12.96 16.50
C ASP A 11 -10.94 11.45 16.65
N ASN A 12 -11.77 10.89 15.78
CA ASN A 12 -12.08 9.46 15.73
C ASN A 12 -11.03 8.61 14.99
N ALA A 13 -9.92 9.20 14.55
CA ALA A 13 -8.92 8.49 13.77
C ALA A 13 -8.15 7.45 14.60
N VAL A 14 -8.07 6.23 14.08
CA VAL A 14 -7.31 5.12 14.68
C VAL A 14 -5.86 5.17 14.19
N ILE A 15 -4.90 5.02 15.12
CA ILE A 15 -3.48 4.88 14.78
C ILE A 15 -3.22 3.41 14.46
N PRO A 16 -2.76 3.08 13.24
CA PRO A 16 -2.47 1.70 12.84
C PRO A 16 -1.36 1.07 13.70
N SER A 17 -1.49 -0.23 13.95
CA SER A 17 -0.45 -1.06 14.57
C SER A 17 -0.34 -2.40 13.86
N TYR A 18 0.81 -3.05 14.00
CA TYR A 18 0.97 -4.44 13.57
C TYR A 18 0.17 -5.35 14.51
N ALA A 19 -0.56 -6.31 13.93
CA ALA A 19 -1.42 -7.20 14.71
C ALA A 19 -0.61 -8.36 15.33
N HIS A 20 0.34 -8.90 14.56
CA HIS A 20 1.22 -9.99 14.95
C HIS A 20 2.68 -9.68 14.63
N ALA A 21 3.59 -10.36 15.34
CA ALA A 21 5.01 -10.26 15.05
C ALA A 21 5.31 -10.85 13.66
N GLY A 22 6.03 -10.10 12.84
CA GLY A 22 6.37 -10.52 11.47
C GLY A 22 5.35 -10.11 10.39
N ASP A 23 4.22 -9.50 10.77
CA ASP A 23 3.27 -8.94 9.80
C ASP A 23 3.96 -7.92 8.90
N SER A 24 3.69 -7.99 7.59
CA SER A 24 4.26 -7.06 6.60
C SER A 24 3.52 -5.72 6.56
N GLY A 25 2.24 -5.70 6.94
CA GLY A 25 1.38 -4.53 6.88
C GLY A 25 0.69 -4.19 8.19
N VAL A 26 0.31 -2.92 8.33
CA VAL A 26 -0.54 -2.42 9.42
C VAL A 26 -1.95 -2.16 8.91
N ASP A 27 -2.94 -2.40 9.74
CA ASP A 27 -4.32 -2.24 9.33
C ASP A 27 -4.76 -0.77 9.28
N LEU A 28 -5.49 -0.42 8.21
CA LEU A 28 -6.10 0.89 8.04
C LEU A 28 -7.58 0.84 8.40
N TYR A 29 -8.04 1.92 9.02
CA TYR A 29 -9.39 2.07 9.55
C TYR A 29 -10.08 3.24 8.86
N SER A 30 -11.39 3.11 8.64
CA SER A 30 -12.20 4.24 8.22
C SER A 30 -12.37 5.23 9.37
N ALA A 31 -12.36 6.52 9.07
CA ALA A 31 -12.77 7.58 9.99
C ALA A 31 -14.17 8.11 9.68
N GLU A 32 -14.96 7.38 8.88
CA GLU A 32 -16.33 7.71 8.50
C GLU A 32 -17.16 6.45 8.21
N ASP A 33 -18.46 6.54 8.45
CA ASP A 33 -19.40 5.47 8.12
C ASP A 33 -19.89 5.67 6.68
N TYR A 34 -19.90 4.59 5.91
CA TYR A 34 -20.39 4.60 4.54
C TYR A 34 -21.10 3.31 4.16
N LEU A 35 -22.23 3.43 3.45
CA LEU A 35 -22.93 2.31 2.85
C LEU A 35 -22.60 2.21 1.36
N LEU A 36 -21.69 1.30 1.01
CA LEU A 36 -21.27 1.03 -0.37
C LEU A 36 -22.36 0.27 -1.14
N LYS A 37 -22.79 0.84 -2.26
CA LYS A 37 -23.71 0.20 -3.21
C LYS A 37 -22.93 -0.67 -4.22
N PRO A 38 -23.57 -1.66 -4.86
CA PRO A 38 -22.94 -2.42 -5.94
C PRO A 38 -22.38 -1.52 -7.05
N ASN A 39 -21.17 -1.82 -7.51
CA ASN A 39 -20.40 -1.04 -8.51
C ASN A 39 -20.01 0.39 -8.09
N GLU A 40 -20.29 0.80 -6.86
CA GLU A 40 -19.88 2.10 -6.34
C GLU A 40 -18.40 2.11 -5.97
N ARG A 41 -17.74 3.25 -6.20
CA ARG A 41 -16.36 3.51 -5.78
C ARG A 41 -16.33 4.81 -5.00
N ILE A 42 -15.69 4.76 -3.84
CA ILE A 42 -15.51 5.93 -2.98
C ILE A 42 -14.06 6.05 -2.55
N LEU A 43 -13.67 7.26 -2.18
CA LEU A 43 -12.50 7.49 -1.36
C LEU A 43 -12.93 7.44 0.10
N VAL A 44 -12.24 6.64 0.90
CA VAL A 44 -12.51 6.53 2.35
C VAL A 44 -11.39 7.22 3.11
N SER A 45 -11.73 8.23 3.90
CA SER A 45 -10.79 8.93 4.76
C SER A 45 -10.38 8.05 5.95
N THR A 46 -9.07 7.89 6.16
CA THR A 46 -8.51 7.23 7.36
C THR A 46 -8.37 8.17 8.57
N GLY A 47 -8.51 9.48 8.36
CA GLY A 47 -8.39 10.48 9.44
C GLY A 47 -6.96 10.68 9.97
N ILE A 48 -5.95 10.15 9.28
CA ILE A 48 -4.53 10.28 9.64
C ILE A 48 -3.72 10.92 8.51
N LYS A 49 -2.59 11.52 8.86
CA LYS A 49 -1.50 11.88 7.94
C LYS A 49 -0.22 11.22 8.42
N ILE A 50 0.58 10.72 7.49
CA ILE A 50 1.89 10.14 7.78
C ILE A 50 2.99 10.90 7.05
N ALA A 51 4.18 10.94 7.65
CA ALA A 51 5.39 11.40 7.00
C ALA A 51 6.25 10.18 6.65
N VAL A 52 6.16 9.73 5.41
CA VAL A 52 6.97 8.61 4.89
C VAL A 52 8.42 9.11 4.74
N PRO A 53 9.41 8.42 5.33
CA PRO A 53 10.82 8.81 5.19
C PRO A 53 11.34 8.66 3.75
N LYS A 54 12.38 9.41 3.39
CA LYS A 54 13.09 9.26 2.10
C LYS A 54 13.57 7.81 1.92
N GLY A 55 13.51 7.28 0.70
CA GLY A 55 13.90 5.91 0.36
C GLY A 55 12.83 4.86 0.71
N TYR A 56 11.62 5.30 1.05
CA TYR A 56 10.49 4.42 1.34
C TYR A 56 9.23 4.88 0.64
N GLU A 57 8.36 3.92 0.36
CA GLU A 57 6.97 4.15 -0.01
C GLU A 57 6.03 3.53 1.05
N ALA A 58 4.77 3.97 1.04
CA ALA A 58 3.71 3.36 1.83
C ALA A 58 2.56 2.96 0.90
N GLN A 59 2.43 1.66 0.63
CA GLN A 59 1.42 1.14 -0.29
C GLN A 59 0.15 0.76 0.47
N VAL A 60 -0.98 1.30 0.04
CA VAL A 60 -2.30 0.83 0.48
C VAL A 60 -2.65 -0.42 -0.34
N ARG A 61 -2.85 -1.54 0.34
CA ARG A 61 -3.15 -2.84 -0.27
C ARG A 61 -4.53 -3.34 0.19
N PRO A 62 -5.24 -4.09 -0.67
CA PRO A 62 -6.50 -4.71 -0.29
C PRO A 62 -6.29 -5.68 0.88
N LYS A 63 -7.32 -5.80 1.70
CA LYS A 63 -7.45 -6.79 2.77
C LYS A 63 -8.89 -7.26 2.81
N SER A 64 -9.13 -8.45 3.35
CA SER A 64 -10.48 -8.94 3.64
C SER A 64 -11.21 -7.91 4.51
N ILE A 65 -12.31 -7.37 3.99
CA ILE A 65 -13.14 -6.39 4.72
C ILE A 65 -14.17 -7.17 5.52
N GLU A 66 -14.23 -6.90 6.81
CA GLU A 66 -15.34 -7.31 7.67
C GLU A 66 -16.17 -6.09 8.03
N LYS A 67 -17.50 -6.26 8.08
CA LYS A 67 -18.43 -5.19 8.45
C LYS A 67 -18.02 -4.56 9.79
N GLY A 68 -17.78 -3.25 9.79
CA GLY A 68 -17.34 -2.49 10.98
C GLY A 68 -15.86 -2.64 11.34
N LYS A 69 -15.04 -3.22 10.45
CA LYS A 69 -13.60 -3.44 10.67
C LYS A 69 -12.76 -2.79 9.57
N LYS A 70 -11.47 -3.13 9.60
CA LYS A 70 -10.35 -2.71 8.76
C LYS A 70 -10.75 -2.69 7.28
N ILE A 71 -10.42 -1.61 6.58
CA ILE A 71 -10.83 -1.36 5.18
C ILE A 71 -9.71 -1.67 4.18
N ALA A 72 -8.46 -1.65 4.64
CA ALA A 72 -7.26 -1.91 3.86
C ALA A 72 -6.10 -2.20 4.82
N GLN A 73 -4.93 -2.46 4.26
CA GLN A 73 -3.67 -2.49 5.01
C GLN A 73 -2.62 -1.61 4.32
N MET A 74 -1.66 -1.12 5.10
CA MET A 74 -0.54 -0.32 4.61
C MET A 74 0.76 -1.11 4.78
N VAL A 75 1.53 -1.24 3.71
CA VAL A 75 2.84 -1.91 3.69
C VAL A 75 3.92 -0.87 3.36
N PHE A 76 5.02 -0.88 4.10
CA PHE A 76 6.17 -0.03 3.82
C PHE A 76 7.24 -0.82 3.07
N ASN A 77 7.64 -0.31 1.91
CA ASN A 77 8.74 -0.89 1.13
C ASN A 77 9.87 0.12 1.00
N LYS A 78 11.11 -0.39 0.91
CA LYS A 78 12.23 0.42 0.44
C LYS A 78 12.08 0.64 -1.07
N VAL A 79 12.44 1.84 -1.51
CA VAL A 79 12.47 2.20 -2.93
C VAL A 79 13.78 2.89 -3.23
N GLU A 80 14.23 2.75 -4.47
CA GLU A 80 15.42 3.41 -5.00
C GLU A 80 14.98 4.51 -5.97
N GLU A 81 15.72 5.62 -5.97
CA GLU A 81 15.58 6.65 -6.99
C GLU A 81 16.35 6.19 -8.24
N ALA A 82 15.66 6.16 -9.39
CA ALA A 82 16.25 5.73 -10.65
C ALA A 82 16.54 6.93 -11.55
N GLU A 83 17.71 6.94 -12.17
CA GLU A 83 18.03 7.75 -13.33
C GLU A 83 17.89 6.88 -14.58
N PHE A 84 17.31 7.42 -15.64
CA PHE A 84 17.08 6.70 -16.88
C PHE A 84 18.14 7.09 -17.91
N GLU A 85 18.81 6.09 -18.47
CA GLU A 85 19.71 6.22 -19.61
C GLU A 85 19.05 5.54 -20.83
N GLU A 86 18.85 6.31 -21.90
CA GLU A 86 18.30 5.78 -23.16
C GLU A 86 19.43 5.11 -23.96
N VAL A 87 19.17 3.88 -24.43
CA VAL A 87 20.11 3.07 -25.21
C VAL A 87 19.38 2.45 -26.40
N ASP A 88 20.10 2.19 -27.49
CA ASP A 88 19.52 1.59 -28.70
C ASP A 88 19.07 0.13 -28.46
N GLU A 89 19.79 -0.63 -27.62
CA GLU A 89 19.51 -2.04 -27.34
C GLU A 89 19.80 -2.40 -25.87
N LEU A 90 18.99 -3.31 -25.29
CA LEU A 90 19.22 -3.91 -23.96
C LEU A 90 19.87 -5.29 -24.09
N GLU A 91 20.64 -5.71 -23.08
CA GLU A 91 21.23 -7.05 -23.05
C GLU A 91 20.17 -8.16 -23.03
N ASN A 92 20.46 -9.26 -23.74
CA ASN A 92 19.62 -10.44 -23.71
C ASN A 92 19.66 -11.12 -22.34
N THR A 93 18.47 -11.45 -21.81
CA THR A 93 18.33 -12.21 -20.56
C THR A 93 17.75 -13.60 -20.83
N LYS A 94 17.87 -14.53 -19.87
CA LYS A 94 17.20 -15.84 -19.95
C LYS A 94 15.67 -15.74 -20.15
N ARG A 95 15.05 -14.62 -19.75
CA ARG A 95 13.62 -14.36 -19.94
C ARG A 95 13.30 -13.85 -21.35
N GLY A 96 14.25 -13.17 -22.00
CA GLY A 96 14.08 -12.58 -23.34
C GLY A 96 12.80 -11.74 -23.47
N ALA A 97 12.09 -11.90 -24.58
CA ALA A 97 10.79 -11.26 -24.85
C ALA A 97 9.59 -11.94 -24.17
N GLY A 98 9.81 -12.94 -23.30
CA GLY A 98 8.74 -13.66 -22.63
C GLY A 98 7.91 -12.77 -21.69
N GLY A 99 6.59 -12.87 -21.78
CA GLY A 99 5.60 -12.16 -20.95
C GLY A 99 4.24 -12.85 -21.04
N PHE A 100 3.21 -12.31 -20.36
CA PHE A 100 1.82 -12.75 -20.51
C PHE A 100 1.57 -14.28 -20.39
N GLY A 101 2.10 -14.92 -19.35
CA GLY A 101 1.91 -16.36 -19.17
C GLY A 101 2.79 -17.23 -20.07
N SER A 102 3.90 -16.70 -20.60
CA SER A 102 4.88 -17.44 -21.41
C SER A 102 5.47 -18.69 -20.75
N THR A 103 5.30 -18.85 -19.44
CA THR A 103 5.71 -20.04 -18.68
C THR A 103 4.66 -21.16 -18.69
N GLY A 104 3.46 -20.90 -19.24
CA GLY A 104 2.34 -21.83 -19.33
C GLY A 104 1.62 -22.07 -18.00
N HIS A 105 0.30 -21.96 -18.02
CA HIS A 105 -0.68 -22.63 -17.14
C HIS A 105 -2.06 -22.57 -17.81
#